data_AF-A0A426YD90-F1
#
_entry.id   AF-A0A426YD90-F1
#
_cell.length_a   1.000
_cell.length_b   1.000
_cell.length_c   1.000
_cell.angle_alpha   90.00
_cell.angle_beta   90.00
_cell.angle_gamma   90.00
#
_symmetry.space_group_name_H-M   'P 1'
#
loop_
_entity.id
_entity.type
_entity.pdbx_description
1 polymer ?
#
loop_
_entity_poly.entity_id
_entity_poly.type
_entity_poly.pdbx_seq_one_letter_code
_entity_poly.pdbx_strand_id
1 'polypeptide(L)' 'MAESMELQPDDGPRKSLGIGPSSDDAVGSCRKFARRFGERIGKLAGNMKGDRRKEDRRTCRKIAGGCRSILELGLNKA' A
#
# COMPACT_ATOMS: atom_id res chain seq x y z
N MET A 1 16.64 -24.21 64.70
CA MET A 1 17.19 -24.67 63.41
C MET A 1 16.14 -24.40 62.34
N ALA A 2 16.16 -23.19 61.75
CA ALA A 2 15.30 -22.83 60.62
C ALA A 2 16.22 -22.11 59.63
N GLU A 3 16.71 -22.84 58.63
CA GLU A 3 17.55 -22.29 57.57
C GLU A 3 16.67 -22.09 56.34
N SER A 4 16.30 -20.82 56.13
CA SER A 4 15.55 -20.35 54.98
C SER A 4 16.50 -20.29 53.79
N MET A 5 16.21 -21.05 52.74
CA MET A 5 17.05 -21.12 51.54
C MET A 5 16.87 -19.82 50.73
N GLU A 6 17.87 -18.93 50.77
CA GLU A 6 17.91 -17.70 49.99
C GLU A 6 18.08 -18.01 48.48
N LEU A 7 17.02 -17.81 47.70
CA LEU A 7 17.11 -17.68 46.25
C LEU A 7 17.67 -16.28 45.95
N GLN A 8 18.92 -16.22 45.51
CA GLN A 8 19.58 -14.97 45.16
C GLN A 8 18.78 -14.20 44.10
N PRO A 9 18.56 -12.88 44.26
CA PRO A 9 17.91 -12.07 43.24
C PRO A 9 18.90 -11.88 42.08
N ASP A 10 18.56 -12.41 40.91
CA ASP A 10 19.31 -12.23 39.67
C ASP A 10 19.13 -10.78 39.17
N ASP A 11 19.71 -9.83 39.90
CA ASP A 11 19.84 -8.41 39.54
C ASP A 11 21.11 -8.18 38.70
N GLY A 12 21.49 -9.15 37.87
CA GLY A 12 22.44 -8.91 36.79
C GLY A 12 21.82 -7.93 35.77
N PRO A 13 22.61 -7.05 35.13
CA PRO A 13 22.08 -6.15 34.12
C PRO A 13 21.39 -6.99 33.05
N ARG A 14 20.05 -6.88 33.00
CA ARG A 14 19.18 -7.58 32.05
C ARG A 14 19.86 -7.46 30.70
N LYS A 15 20.27 -8.60 30.13
CA LYS A 15 20.97 -8.67 28.84
C LYS A 15 20.26 -7.71 27.90
N SER A 16 20.87 -6.54 27.67
CA SER A 16 20.40 -5.60 26.68
C SER A 16 20.49 -6.38 25.39
N LEU A 17 19.35 -6.89 24.91
CA LEU A 17 19.24 -7.55 23.62
C LEU A 17 19.97 -6.63 22.65
N GLY A 18 21.15 -7.07 22.21
CA GLY A 18 22.19 -6.18 21.70
C GLY A 18 21.78 -5.58 20.37
N ILE A 19 20.90 -4.60 20.40
CA ILE A 19 20.68 -3.67 19.31
C ILE A 19 21.82 -2.65 19.44
N GLY A 20 23.04 -3.13 19.18
CA GLY A 20 24.16 -2.24 18.95
C GLY A 20 23.91 -1.43 17.66
N PRO A 21 24.68 -0.35 17.42
CA PRO A 21 24.58 0.52 16.25
C PRO A 21 24.59 -0.21 14.89
N SER A 22 24.98 -1.48 14.85
CA SER A 22 24.87 -2.37 13.68
C SER A 22 23.44 -2.58 13.17
N SER A 23 22.38 -2.39 13.99
CA SER A 23 21.00 -2.52 13.52
C SER A 23 20.56 -1.35 12.64
N ASP A 24 21.20 -0.18 12.76
CA ASP A 24 20.86 1.00 11.96
C ASP A 24 21.19 0.79 10.47
N ASP A 25 22.23 0.02 10.16
CA ASP A 25 22.56 -0.31 8.76
C ASP A 25 21.52 -1.24 8.13
N ALA A 26 21.06 -2.24 8.88
CA ALA A 26 19.96 -3.11 8.46
C ALA A 26 18.67 -2.30 8.25
N VAL A 27 18.30 -1.44 9.20
CA VAL A 27 17.13 -0.55 9.14
C VAL A 27 17.26 0.45 7.98
N GLY A 28 18.46 0.99 7.74
CA GLY A 28 18.76 1.90 6.62
C GLY A 28 18.60 1.22 5.26
N SER A 29 19.03 -0.03 5.13
CA SER A 29 18.83 -0.83 3.91
C SER A 29 17.34 -1.13 3.67
N CYS A 30 16.60 -1.50 4.70
CA CYS A 30 15.15 -1.74 4.64
C CYS A 30 14.38 -0.48 4.24
N ARG A 31 14.77 0.69 4.75
CA ARG A 31 14.14 1.98 4.40
C ARG A 31 14.36 2.34 2.93
N LYS A 32 15.57 2.11 2.39
CA LYS A 32 15.87 2.33 0.97
C LYS A 32 15.06 1.37 0.08
N PHE A 33 14.92 0.12 0.49
CA PHE A 33 14.12 -0.88 -0.21
C PHE A 33 12.63 -0.53 -0.21
N ALA A 34 12.06 -0.21 0.96
CA ALA A 34 10.66 0.18 1.10
C ALA A 34 10.32 1.42 0.24
N ARG A 35 11.23 2.40 0.16
CA ARG A 35 11.06 3.56 -0.71
C ARG A 35 10.98 3.17 -2.20
N ARG A 36 11.90 2.34 -2.67
CA ARG A 36 11.90 1.85 -4.07
C ARG A 36 10.65 1.02 -4.39
N PHE A 37 10.20 0.22 -3.43
CA PHE A 37 8.99 -0.59 -3.56
C PHE A 37 7.74 0.30 -3.67
N GLY A 38 7.57 1.26 -2.76
CA GLY A 38 6.46 2.21 -2.79
C GLY A 38 6.39 3.01 -4.10
N GLU A 39 7.53 3.43 -4.64
CA GLU A 39 7.60 4.15 -5.92
C GLU A 39 7.15 3.29 -7.11
N ARG A 40 7.55 2.00 -7.15
CA ARG A 40 7.06 1.05 -8.15
C ARG A 40 5.56 0.81 -8.06
N ILE A 41 5.02 0.67 -6.85
CA ILE A 41 3.57 0.49 -6.62
C ILE A 41 2.79 1.73 -7.05
N GLY A 42 3.29 2.93 -6.72
CA GLY A 42 2.70 4.20 -7.16
C GLY A 42 2.63 4.32 -8.69
N LYS A 43 3.71 3.93 -9.39
CA LYS A 43 3.74 3.89 -10.86
C LYS A 43 2.72 2.90 -11.43
N LEU A 44 2.61 1.71 -10.85
CA LEU A 44 1.65 0.69 -11.29
C LEU A 44 0.19 1.14 -11.08
N ALA A 45 -0.13 1.67 -9.91
CA ALA A 45 -1.47 2.16 -9.58
C ALA A 45 -1.88 3.36 -10.45
N GLY A 46 -0.94 4.26 -10.73
CA GLY A 46 -1.16 5.41 -11.61
C GLY A 46 -1.49 5.00 -13.06
N ASN A 47 -0.78 4.00 -13.58
CA ASN A 47 -1.02 3.47 -14.93
C ASN A 47 -2.36 2.74 -15.03
N MET A 48 -2.72 1.93 -14.02
CA MET A 48 -3.95 1.14 -14.02
C MET A 48 -5.22 2.02 -13.98
N LYS A 49 -5.19 3.13 -13.25
CA LYS A 49 -6.32 4.08 -13.20
C LYS A 49 -6.51 4.86 -14.50
N GLY A 50 -5.43 5.15 -15.23
CA GLY A 50 -5.47 5.86 -16.50
C GLY A 50 -6.06 5.01 -17.63
N ASP A 51 -5.64 3.75 -17.71
CA ASP A 51 -6.08 2.82 -18.76
C ASP A 51 -7.57 2.48 -18.62
N ARG A 52 -8.00 2.11 -17.41
CA ARG A 52 -9.42 1.82 -17.13
C ARG A 52 -10.35 3.01 -17.38
N ARG A 53 -9.92 4.25 -17.07
CA ARG A 53 -10.70 5.46 -17.35
C ARG A 53 -10.82 5.74 -18.85
N LYS A 54 -9.83 5.36 -19.66
CA LYS A 54 -9.83 5.59 -21.11
C LYS A 54 -10.81 4.63 -21.81
N GLU A 55 -10.81 3.37 -21.40
CA GLU A 55 -11.76 2.37 -21.90
C GLU A 55 -13.20 2.71 -21.52
N ASP A 56 -13.43 3.01 -20.24
CA ASP A 56 -14.75 3.41 -19.72
C ASP A 56 -15.31 4.63 -20.44
N ARG A 57 -14.47 5.66 -20.68
CA ARG A 57 -14.88 6.86 -21.42
C ARG A 57 -15.20 6.56 -22.89
N ARG A 58 -14.49 5.63 -23.53
CA ARG A 58 -14.75 5.23 -24.93
C ARG A 58 -16.09 4.50 -25.03
N THR A 59 -16.37 3.60 -24.10
CA THR A 59 -17.63 2.87 -24.02
C THR A 59 -18.79 3.80 -23.69
N CYS A 60 -18.65 4.66 -22.67
CA CYS A 60 -19.63 5.69 -22.34
C CYS A 60 -19.94 6.61 -23.53
N ARG A 61 -18.94 7.03 -24.30
CA ARG A 61 -19.15 7.86 -25.50
C ARG A 61 -19.97 7.13 -26.58
N LYS A 62 -19.70 5.85 -26.81
CA LYS A 62 -20.45 5.03 -27.78
C LYS A 62 -21.92 4.91 -27.38
N ILE A 63 -22.17 4.59 -26.11
CA ILE A 63 -23.54 4.46 -25.57
C ILE A 63 -24.27 5.81 -25.66
N ALA A 64 -23.64 6.89 -25.20
CA ALA A 64 -24.23 8.24 -25.28
C ALA A 64 -24.46 8.73 -26.72
N GLY A 65 -23.70 8.23 -27.70
CA GLY A 65 -23.94 8.48 -29.12
C GLY A 65 -25.20 7.77 -29.62
N GLY A 66 -25.33 6.48 -29.32
CA GLY A 66 -26.51 5.68 -29.70
C GLY A 66 -27.79 6.15 -29.02
N CYS A 67 -27.74 6.53 -27.74
CA CYS A 67 -28.91 7.10 -27.06
C CYS A 67 -29.35 8.43 -27.69
N ARG A 68 -28.40 9.28 -28.12
CA ARG A 68 -28.72 10.53 -28.83
C ARG A 68 -29.40 10.28 -30.15
N SER A 69 -28.91 9.33 -30.95
CA SER A 69 -29.53 9.02 -32.24
C SER A 69 -30.95 8.47 -32.09
N ILE A 70 -31.19 7.62 -31.08
CA ILE A 70 -32.54 7.09 -30.80
C ILE A 70 -33.49 8.20 -30.36
N LEU A 71 -33.03 9.08 -29.47
CA LEU A 71 -33.80 10.23 -29.00
C LEU A 71 -34.18 11.15 -30.17
N GLU A 72 -33.22 11.48 -31.03
CA GLU A 72 -33.42 12.34 -32.20
C GLU A 72 -34.37 11.69 -33.22
N LEU A 73 -34.25 10.38 -33.49
CA LEU A 73 -35.17 9.64 -34.37
C LEU A 73 -36.61 9.53 -33.84
N GLY A 74 -36.80 9.66 -32.52
CA GLY A 74 -38.10 9.71 -31.87
C GLY A 74 -38.72 11.11 -31.87
N LEU A 75 -37.90 12.16 -31.88
CA LEU A 75 -38.33 13.56 -31.89
C LEU A 75 -38.61 14.09 -33.31
N ASN A 76 -37.99 13.52 -34.35
CA ASN A 76 -38.26 13.84 -35.75
C ASN A 76 -39.53 13.16 -36.33
N LYS A 77 -40.37 12.55 -35.48
CA LYS A 77 -41.63 11.90 -35.86
C LYS A 77 -42.89 12.70 -35.48
N ALA A 78 -42.75 13.95 -35.04
CA ALA A 78 -43.87 14.85 -34.77
C ALA A 78 -44.10 15.80 -35.95
#